data_AF-A0A2V7ZIP3-F1
#
_entry.id   AF-A0A2V7ZIP3-F1
#
_cell.length_a   1.000
_cell.length_b   1.000
_cell.length_c   1.000
_cell.angle_alpha   90.00
_cell.angle_beta   90.00
_cell.angle_gamma   90.00
#
_symmetry.space_group_name_H-M   'P 1'
#
loop_
_entity.id
_entity.type
_entity.pdbx_description
1 polymer ?
#
loop_
_entity_poly.entity_id
_entity_poly.type
_entity_poly.pdbx_seq_one_letter_code
_entity_poly.pdbx_strand_id
1 'polypeptide(L)'
;MLEDGKPQTIDTFKLIKLDGGLVEATKEPVRQIRTDYDEESEAARDDVRLFAIFLDDYHVRRGTSLSVRNPLSRFLDTQIGPTDMIGVMYPLESTSSVRMTRNHDAVMKAMQQFQGRKYDYTPRNEFEERYANYPTEIVEKIRNQVSLSAIKSLVVHMGSLKEGRKSLILV
;
A
#
# COMPACT_ATOMS: atom_id res chain seq x y z
N MET A 1 3.42 -35.39 2.53
CA MET A 1 2.44 -35.26 1.43
C MET A 1 3.12 -35.75 0.17
N LEU A 2 2.40 -36.41 -0.74
CA LEU A 2 2.93 -36.87 -2.02
C LEU A 2 2.42 -35.92 -3.09
N GLU A 3 3.34 -35.21 -3.76
CA GLU A 3 3.09 -34.55 -5.03
C GLU A 3 3.85 -35.36 -6.09
N ASP A 4 3.15 -35.81 -7.13
CA ASP A 4 3.69 -36.63 -8.22
C ASP A 4 4.44 -37.91 -7.77
N GLY A 5 3.93 -38.57 -6.72
CA GLY A 5 4.38 -39.92 -6.33
C GLY A 5 5.80 -39.99 -5.76
N LYS A 6 6.46 -38.86 -5.51
CA LYS A 6 7.78 -38.80 -4.86
C LYS A 6 7.64 -38.28 -3.42
N PRO A 7 8.23 -38.97 -2.42
CA PRO A 7 8.27 -38.45 -1.06
C PRO A 7 9.05 -37.13 -1.03
N GLN A 8 8.35 -36.02 -0.82
CA GLN A 8 8.98 -34.72 -0.59
C GLN A 8 9.25 -34.55 0.90
N THR A 9 10.49 -34.19 1.23
CA THR A 9 10.88 -33.83 2.59
C THR A 9 10.33 -32.44 2.88
N ILE A 10 9.50 -32.31 3.91
CA ILE A 10 9.00 -31.00 4.33
C ILE A 10 10.17 -30.29 5.02
N ASP A 11 10.87 -29.40 4.31
CA ASP A 11 12.03 -28.68 4.86
C ASP A 11 11.64 -27.68 5.95
N THR A 12 10.42 -27.13 5.92
CA THR A 12 9.91 -26.28 7.01
C THR A 12 8.39 -26.28 7.03
N PHE A 13 7.80 -26.58 8.19
CA PHE A 13 6.36 -26.44 8.44
C PHE A 13 6.17 -25.41 9.54
N LYS A 14 5.44 -24.33 9.25
CA LYS A 14 5.03 -23.33 10.25
C LYS A 14 3.53 -23.17 10.21
N LEU A 15 2.88 -23.51 11.33
CA LEU A 15 1.45 -23.26 11.51
C LEU A 15 1.25 -21.75 11.66
N ILE A 16 0.70 -21.11 10.64
CA ILE A 16 0.26 -19.71 10.70
C ILE A 16 -1.20 -19.70 11.12
N LYS A 17 -1.48 -19.26 12.35
CA LYS A 17 -2.83 -18.96 12.80
C LYS A 17 -3.31 -17.67 12.12
N LEU A 18 -4.40 -17.76 11.35
CA LEU A 18 -4.99 -16.67 10.56
C LEU A 18 -5.90 -15.76 11.41
N ASP A 19 -5.49 -15.46 12.64
CA ASP A 19 -6.31 -14.76 13.64
C ASP A 19 -6.22 -13.23 13.45
N GLY A 20 -5.85 -12.78 12.25
CA GLY A 20 -5.71 -11.37 11.91
C GLY A 20 -4.64 -10.62 12.70
N GLY A 21 -3.65 -11.30 13.30
CA GLY A 21 -2.64 -10.64 14.14
C GLY A 21 -3.18 -10.05 15.46
N LEU A 22 -4.47 -10.19 15.74
CA LEU A 22 -5.10 -9.65 16.96
C LEU A 22 -4.68 -10.40 18.23
N VAL A 23 -4.12 -11.62 18.11
CA VAL A 23 -3.93 -12.53 19.24
C VAL A 23 -2.46 -12.80 19.60
N GLU A 24 -1.49 -12.35 18.80
CA GLU A 24 -0.05 -12.46 19.13
C GLU A 24 0.70 -11.12 19.10
N ALA A 25 -0.01 -10.01 19.28
CA ALA A 25 0.62 -8.73 19.57
C ALA A 25 1.30 -8.79 20.96
N THR A 26 2.56 -9.21 20.92
CA THR A 26 3.70 -8.71 21.72
C THR A 26 3.93 -9.23 23.14
N LYS A 27 4.94 -10.11 23.26
CA LYS A 27 5.88 -10.14 24.40
C LYS A 27 6.97 -9.05 24.31
N GLU A 28 7.13 -8.39 23.16
CA GLU A 28 8.17 -7.38 22.91
C GLU A 28 7.57 -6.01 22.59
N PRO A 29 8.07 -4.90 23.17
CA PRO A 29 7.50 -3.58 22.94
C PRO A 29 7.62 -3.14 21.47
N VAL A 30 6.57 -2.47 20.98
CA VAL A 30 6.50 -1.90 19.62
C VAL A 30 7.61 -0.85 19.44
N ARG A 31 8.53 -1.08 18.50
CA ARG A 31 9.59 -0.12 18.16
C ARG A 31 9.10 0.95 17.18
N GLN A 32 9.70 2.14 17.28
CA GLN A 32 9.44 3.24 16.36
C GLN A 32 10.26 3.07 15.07
N ILE A 33 9.65 3.34 13.91
CA ILE A 33 10.29 3.25 12.60
C ILE A 33 10.92 4.60 12.25
N ARG A 34 12.23 4.78 12.50
CA ARG A 34 12.94 6.06 12.31
C ARG A 34 13.90 6.05 11.13
N THR A 35 14.37 4.89 10.72
CA THR A 35 15.28 4.70 9.58
C THR A 35 14.74 3.62 8.63
N ASP A 36 15.30 3.55 7.43
CA ASP A 36 14.98 2.51 6.45
C ASP A 36 15.36 1.12 6.99
N TYR A 37 16.44 1.04 7.79
CA TYR A 37 16.81 -0.19 8.49
C TYR A 37 15.77 -0.61 9.53
N ASP A 38 15.22 0.35 10.30
CA ASP A 38 14.15 0.04 11.26
C ASP A 38 12.90 -0.47 10.53
N GLU A 39 12.58 0.12 9.38
CA GLU A 39 11.45 -0.29 8.55
C GLU A 39 11.62 -1.72 8.05
N GLU A 40 12.77 -2.04 7.43
CA GLU A 40 13.09 -3.39 6.96
C GLU A 40 13.06 -4.41 8.11
N SER A 41 13.68 -4.09 9.24
CA SER A 41 13.74 -4.97 10.40
C SER A 41 12.35 -5.23 11.00
N GLU A 42 11.52 -4.21 11.14
CA GLU A 42 10.16 -4.38 11.67
C GLU A 42 9.25 -5.08 10.66
N ALA A 43 9.34 -4.74 9.37
CA ALA A 43 8.57 -5.39 8.32
C ALA A 43 8.90 -6.89 8.18
N ALA A 44 10.15 -7.28 8.40
CA ALA A 44 10.60 -8.67 8.31
C ALA A 44 9.94 -9.58 9.37
N ARG A 45 9.53 -9.03 10.52
CA ARG A 45 8.93 -9.80 11.64
C ARG A 45 7.70 -10.59 11.23
N ASP A 46 7.57 -11.81 11.72
CA ASP A 46 6.44 -12.67 11.37
C ASP A 46 5.08 -12.11 11.80
N ASP A 47 4.96 -11.50 12.97
CA ASP A 47 3.70 -10.98 13.48
C ASP A 47 3.23 -9.68 12.80
N VAL A 48 3.98 -9.17 11.82
CA VAL A 48 3.69 -7.93 11.09
C VAL A 48 3.04 -8.23 9.74
N ARG A 49 1.91 -7.58 9.46
CA ARG A 49 1.30 -7.55 8.12
C ARG A 49 1.61 -6.20 7.46
N LEU A 50 1.87 -6.24 6.16
CA LEU A 50 2.13 -5.04 5.35
C LEU A 50 0.90 -4.70 4.52
N PHE A 51 0.44 -3.46 4.63
CA PHE A 51 -0.62 -2.90 3.81
C PHE A 51 -0.09 -1.73 3.00
N ALA A 52 -0.45 -1.64 1.72
CA ALA A 52 -0.26 -0.43 0.96
C ALA A 52 -1.60 0.07 0.42
N ILE A 53 -1.84 1.37 0.52
CA ILE A 53 -2.99 2.03 -0.10
C ILE A 53 -2.46 2.82 -1.29
N PHE A 54 -2.90 2.43 -2.49
CA PHE A 54 -2.63 3.18 -3.71
C PHE A 54 -3.82 4.09 -4.01
N LEU A 55 -3.60 5.40 -3.91
CA LEU A 55 -4.61 6.43 -4.10
C LEU A 55 -4.56 6.95 -5.53
N ASP A 56 -5.30 6.31 -6.43
CA ASP A 56 -5.27 6.66 -7.85
C ASP A 56 -6.18 7.87 -8.14
N ASP A 57 -5.66 9.06 -7.86
CA ASP A 57 -6.37 10.31 -8.09
C ASP A 57 -6.80 10.47 -9.55
N TYR A 58 -6.06 9.94 -10.53
CA TYR A 58 -6.45 9.97 -11.93
C TYR A 58 -7.71 9.17 -12.25
N HIS A 59 -7.94 8.05 -11.55
CA HIS A 59 -9.03 7.13 -11.87
C HIS A 59 -10.25 7.28 -10.95
N VAL A 60 -10.14 8.13 -9.91
CA VAL A 60 -11.23 8.44 -8.98
C VAL A 60 -11.88 9.78 -9.31
N ARG A 61 -13.22 9.81 -9.37
CA ARG A 61 -13.97 11.08 -9.48
C ARG A 61 -13.93 11.84 -8.16
N ARG A 62 -13.92 13.17 -8.19
CA ARG A 62 -13.94 14.02 -6.98
C ARG A 62 -15.05 13.63 -5.98
N GLY A 63 -16.29 13.42 -6.45
CA GLY A 63 -17.39 12.97 -5.58
C GLY A 63 -17.13 11.60 -4.94
N THR A 64 -16.58 10.65 -5.71
CA THR A 64 -16.24 9.31 -5.22
C THR A 64 -15.13 9.35 -4.17
N SER A 65 -14.12 10.22 -4.32
CA SER A 65 -13.05 10.35 -3.33
C SER A 65 -13.56 10.74 -1.93
N LEU A 66 -14.68 11.47 -1.84
CA LEU A 66 -15.32 11.78 -0.55
C LEU A 66 -15.99 10.54 0.06
N SER A 67 -16.67 9.75 -0.77
CA SER A 67 -17.38 8.54 -0.31
C SER A 67 -16.46 7.43 0.19
N VAL A 68 -15.22 7.38 -0.31
CA VAL A 68 -14.23 6.35 0.04
C VAL A 68 -13.58 6.60 1.41
N ARG A 69 -13.61 7.84 1.92
CA ARG A 69 -13.00 8.19 3.21
C ARG A 69 -13.56 7.39 4.38
N ASN A 70 -14.89 7.26 4.47
CA ASN A 70 -15.53 6.57 5.59
C ASN A 70 -15.30 5.05 5.60
N PRO A 71 -15.42 4.33 4.45
CA PRO A 71 -15.01 2.93 4.37
C PRO A 71 -13.54 2.70 4.76
N LEU A 72 -12.62 3.54 4.29
CA LEU A 72 -11.20 3.37 4.60
C LEU A 72 -10.87 3.69 6.06
N SER A 73 -11.54 4.69 6.65
CA SER A 73 -11.45 4.93 8.10
C SER A 73 -11.85 3.68 8.88
N ARG A 74 -13.03 3.13 8.56
CA ARG A 74 -13.53 1.91 9.23
C ARG A 74 -12.60 0.72 9.02
N PHE A 75 -11.99 0.59 7.85
CA PHE A 75 -11.00 -0.45 7.60
C PHE A 75 -9.77 -0.28 8.50
N LEU A 76 -9.21 0.93 8.58
CA LEU A 76 -8.07 1.25 9.43
C LEU A 76 -8.36 1.03 10.92
N ASP A 77 -9.58 1.34 11.36
CA ASP A 77 -9.99 1.16 12.76
C ASP A 77 -10.28 -0.31 13.15
N THR A 78 -10.73 -1.14 12.19
CA THR A 78 -11.26 -2.48 12.50
C THR A 78 -10.42 -3.64 11.99
N GLN A 79 -9.62 -3.44 10.94
CA GLN A 79 -8.86 -4.51 10.29
C GLN A 79 -7.36 -4.42 10.51
N ILE A 80 -6.86 -3.23 10.83
CA ILE A 80 -5.43 -2.98 11.04
C ILE A 80 -5.10 -3.10 12.53
N GLY A 81 -4.26 -4.08 12.85
CA GLY A 81 -3.76 -4.36 14.18
C GLY A 81 -2.58 -3.44 14.56
N PRO A 82 -2.21 -3.40 15.84
CA PRO A 82 -1.14 -2.52 16.35
C PRO A 82 0.24 -2.88 15.81
N THR A 83 0.44 -4.13 15.38
CA THR A 83 1.68 -4.63 14.75
C THR A 83 1.64 -4.57 13.23
N ASP A 84 0.60 -4.03 12.61
CA ASP A 84 0.61 -3.84 11.17
C ASP A 84 1.38 -2.58 10.79
N MET A 85 1.88 -2.59 9.56
CA MET A 85 2.52 -1.42 8.96
C MET A 85 1.79 -1.07 7.67
N ILE A 86 1.52 0.21 7.48
CA ILE A 86 0.80 0.72 6.33
C ILE A 86 1.56 1.83 5.62
N GLY A 87 1.60 1.77 4.29
CA GLY A 87 2.11 2.80 3.40
C GLY A 87 0.98 3.38 2.54
N VAL A 88 1.13 4.63 2.13
CA VAL A 88 0.21 5.30 1.19
C VAL A 88 1.04 5.82 0.02
N MET A 89 0.53 5.69 -1.20
CA MET A 89 1.21 6.16 -2.41
C MET A 89 0.23 6.73 -3.44
N TYR A 90 0.62 7.81 -4.10
CA TYR A 90 -0.03 8.35 -5.30
C TYR A 90 0.72 7.98 -6.60
N PRO A 91 0.07 8.02 -7.78
CA PRO A 91 0.68 7.59 -9.04
C PRO A 91 2.00 8.28 -9.42
N LEU A 92 2.18 9.56 -9.05
CA LEU A 92 3.40 10.32 -9.37
C LEU A 92 4.41 10.41 -8.21
N GLU A 93 4.12 9.77 -7.08
CA GLU A 93 5.10 9.69 -5.98
C GLU A 93 6.19 8.67 -6.29
N SER A 94 7.39 8.90 -5.74
CA SER A 94 8.45 7.91 -5.82
C SER A 94 8.13 6.73 -4.91
N THR A 95 8.37 5.50 -5.35
CA THR A 95 8.26 4.34 -4.44
C THR A 95 9.26 4.41 -3.31
N SER A 96 10.40 5.06 -3.48
CA SER A 96 11.37 5.30 -2.40
C SER A 96 10.86 6.26 -1.33
N SER A 97 9.78 7.00 -1.60
CA SER A 97 9.13 7.85 -0.59
C SER A 97 7.97 7.16 0.13
N VAL A 98 7.60 5.94 -0.29
CA VAL A 98 6.59 5.16 0.41
C VAL A 98 7.23 4.61 1.67
N ARG A 99 6.86 5.22 2.79
CA ARG A 99 7.33 4.80 4.10
C ARG A 99 6.23 4.09 4.86
N MET A 100 6.48 2.84 5.20
CA MET A 100 5.60 2.02 6.01
C MET A 100 5.60 2.53 7.45
N THR A 101 4.41 2.73 8.01
CA THR A 101 4.24 3.30 9.34
C THR A 101 3.19 2.56 10.15
N ARG A 102 3.34 2.59 11.48
CA ARG A 102 2.32 2.16 12.45
C ARG A 102 1.43 3.33 12.89
N ASN A 103 1.70 4.54 12.40
CA ASN A 103 0.93 5.72 12.75
C ASN A 103 -0.34 5.80 11.89
N HIS A 104 -1.38 5.11 12.35
CA HIS A 104 -2.67 5.06 11.65
C HIS A 104 -3.31 6.45 11.56
N ASP A 105 -3.12 7.32 12.55
CA ASP A 105 -3.63 8.70 12.52
C ASP A 105 -3.01 9.52 11.38
N ALA A 106 -1.71 9.36 11.13
CA ALA A 106 -1.03 10.04 10.03
C ALA A 106 -1.57 9.57 8.67
N VAL A 107 -1.79 8.25 8.54
CA VAL A 107 -2.40 7.65 7.34
C VAL A 107 -3.82 8.16 7.15
N MET A 108 -4.62 8.19 8.21
CA MET A 108 -5.98 8.74 8.19
C MET A 108 -6.02 10.19 7.73
N LYS A 109 -5.08 11.03 8.17
CA LYS A 109 -4.97 12.43 7.72
C LYS A 109 -4.66 12.52 6.23
N ALA A 110 -3.73 11.71 5.72
CA ALA A 110 -3.43 11.64 4.29
C ALA A 110 -4.67 11.20 3.47
N MET A 111 -5.41 10.21 3.97
CA MET A 111 -6.65 9.74 3.36
C MET A 111 -7.75 10.81 3.33
N GLN A 112 -7.86 11.63 4.36
CA GLN A 112 -8.82 12.75 4.40
C GLN A 112 -8.48 13.86 3.39
N GLN A 113 -7.22 13.96 2.97
CA GLN A 113 -6.78 14.91 1.95
C GLN A 113 -6.92 14.37 0.53
N PHE A 114 -7.22 13.08 0.36
CA PHE A 114 -7.40 12.46 -0.95
C PHE A 114 -8.51 13.16 -1.75
N GLN A 115 -8.17 13.54 -2.98
CA GLN A 115 -9.07 14.18 -3.93
C GLN A 115 -8.90 13.55 -5.31
N GLY A 116 -9.98 12.91 -5.79
CA GLY A 116 -10.04 12.37 -7.14
C GLY A 116 -10.09 13.46 -8.22
N ARG A 117 -9.42 13.18 -9.34
CA ARG A 117 -9.17 14.05 -10.50
C ARG A 117 -9.55 13.40 -11.83
N LYS A 118 -10.37 12.34 -11.81
CA LYS A 118 -10.91 11.77 -13.04
C LYS A 118 -11.65 12.85 -13.84
N TYR A 119 -11.26 13.04 -15.10
CA TYR A 119 -11.70 14.10 -16.02
C TYR A 119 -11.28 15.54 -15.64
N ASP A 120 -10.40 15.71 -14.64
CA ASP A 120 -9.72 16.98 -14.37
C ASP A 120 -8.31 16.89 -14.96
N TYR A 121 -8.05 17.68 -16.01
CA TYR A 121 -6.79 17.71 -16.76
C TYR A 121 -5.90 18.88 -16.38
N THR A 122 -6.26 19.64 -15.34
CA THR A 122 -5.44 20.74 -14.85
C THR A 122 -4.12 20.18 -14.31
N PRO A 123 -2.95 20.54 -14.87
CA PRO A 123 -1.67 20.02 -14.40
C PRO A 123 -1.35 20.53 -13.00
N ARG A 124 -0.70 19.69 -12.18
CA ARG A 124 -0.28 20.01 -10.79
C ARG A 124 1.23 20.04 -10.59
N ASN A 125 2.00 19.61 -11.58
CA ASN A 125 3.45 19.50 -11.51
C ASN A 125 4.05 19.58 -12.90
N GLU A 126 5.37 19.79 -12.96
CA GLU A 126 6.13 19.92 -14.20
C GLU A 126 6.06 18.67 -15.10
N PHE A 127 5.79 17.49 -14.53
CA PHE A 127 5.62 16.27 -15.32
C PHE A 127 4.30 16.31 -16.09
N GLU A 128 3.20 16.67 -15.43
CA GLU A 128 1.87 16.83 -16.03
C GLU A 128 1.82 17.96 -17.07
N GLU A 129 2.54 19.07 -16.84
CA GLU A 129 2.60 20.20 -17.78
C GLU A 129 3.09 19.79 -19.17
N ARG A 130 3.99 18.80 -19.26
CA ARG A 130 4.59 18.34 -20.53
C ARG A 130 3.58 17.76 -21.51
N TYR A 131 2.47 17.23 -21.00
CA TYR A 131 1.41 16.64 -21.82
C TYR A 131 0.05 17.31 -21.61
N ALA A 132 0.00 18.46 -20.91
CA ALA A 132 -1.26 19.17 -20.62
C ALA A 132 -2.01 19.63 -21.89
N ASN A 133 -1.27 19.92 -22.97
CA ASN A 133 -1.84 20.36 -24.25
C ASN A 133 -2.14 19.20 -25.22
N TYR A 134 -1.93 17.95 -24.80
CA TYR A 134 -2.22 16.79 -25.65
C TYR A 134 -3.73 16.51 -25.69
N PRO A 135 -4.22 15.82 -26.75
CA PRO A 135 -5.60 15.35 -26.76
C PRO A 135 -5.92 14.51 -25.52
N THR A 136 -7.13 14.64 -24.99
CA THR A 136 -7.56 13.96 -23.76
C THR A 136 -7.34 12.45 -23.81
N GLU A 137 -7.56 11.82 -24.96
CA GLU A 137 -7.34 10.38 -25.15
C GLU A 137 -5.88 9.98 -24.95
N ILE A 138 -4.94 10.87 -25.28
CA ILE A 138 -3.51 10.65 -25.07
C ILE A 138 -3.16 10.88 -23.59
N VAL A 139 -3.72 11.92 -22.96
CA VAL A 139 -3.51 12.19 -21.52
C VAL A 139 -3.99 11.02 -20.66
N GLU A 140 -5.15 10.46 -20.97
CA GLU A 140 -5.69 9.27 -20.28
C GLU A 140 -4.79 8.04 -20.47
N LYS A 141 -4.22 7.83 -21.67
CA LYS A 141 -3.24 6.76 -21.89
C LYS A 141 -1.98 6.94 -21.06
N ILE A 142 -1.46 8.17 -20.96
CA ILE A 142 -0.30 8.48 -20.12
C ILE A 142 -0.63 8.22 -18.65
N ARG A 143 -1.78 8.70 -18.15
CA ARG A 143 -2.23 8.48 -16.76
C ARG A 143 -2.37 6.99 -16.44
N ASN A 144 -2.93 6.18 -17.34
CA ASN A 144 -3.00 4.73 -17.20
C ASN A 144 -1.60 4.10 -17.05
N GLN A 145 -0.65 4.49 -17.90
CA GLN A 145 0.72 3.97 -17.85
C GLN A 145 1.45 4.35 -16.56
N VAL A 146 1.26 5.59 -16.11
CA VAL A 146 1.80 6.10 -14.84
C VAL A 146 1.27 5.28 -13.67
N SER A 147 -0.06 5.14 -13.54
CA SER A 147 -0.68 4.37 -12.45
C SER A 147 -0.22 2.91 -12.44
N LEU A 148 -0.21 2.23 -13.58
CA LEU A 148 0.23 0.83 -13.67
C LEU A 148 1.71 0.66 -13.30
N SER A 149 2.56 1.60 -13.72
CA SER A 149 3.98 1.56 -13.40
C SER A 149 4.23 1.80 -11.92
N ALA A 150 3.51 2.74 -11.32
CA ALA A 150 3.58 3.04 -9.89
C ALA A 150 3.11 1.85 -9.03
N ILE A 151 1.96 1.24 -9.38
CA ILE A 151 1.45 0.03 -8.72
C ILE A 151 2.49 -1.10 -8.78
N LYS A 152 3.08 -1.34 -9.96
CA LYS A 152 4.11 -2.38 -10.12
C LYS A 152 5.31 -2.12 -9.21
N SER A 153 5.82 -0.89 -9.21
CA SER A 153 6.96 -0.51 -8.37
C SER A 153 6.63 -0.64 -6.88
N LEU A 154 5.41 -0.28 -6.46
CA LEU A 154 4.94 -0.42 -5.09
C LEU A 154 4.91 -1.89 -4.67
N VAL A 155 4.35 -2.77 -5.50
CA VAL A 155 4.32 -4.22 -5.23
C VAL A 155 5.74 -4.80 -5.13
N VAL A 156 6.67 -4.36 -5.99
CA VAL A 156 8.08 -4.75 -5.92
C VAL A 156 8.72 -4.29 -4.62
N HIS A 157 8.51 -3.03 -4.22
CA HIS A 157 9.03 -2.49 -2.97
C HIS A 157 8.46 -3.22 -1.74
N MET A 158 7.15 -3.47 -1.68
CA MET A 158 6.60 -4.29 -0.60
C MET A 158 7.20 -5.71 -0.60
N GLY A 159 7.52 -6.25 -1.77
CA GLY A 159 8.20 -7.54 -1.93
C GLY A 159 9.63 -7.56 -1.41
N SER A 160 10.36 -6.44 -1.48
CA SER A 160 11.71 -6.34 -0.91
C SER A 160 11.69 -6.26 0.61
N LEU A 161 10.62 -5.73 1.21
CA LEU A 161 10.46 -5.67 2.66
C LEU A 161 10.04 -7.02 3.28
N LYS A 162 9.21 -7.80 2.58
CA LYS A 162 8.65 -9.04 3.12
C LYS A 162 8.16 -9.98 2.03
N GLU A 163 8.25 -11.30 2.25
CA GLU A 163 7.73 -12.30 1.31
C GLU A 163 6.22 -12.57 1.50
N GLY A 164 5.74 -12.78 2.73
CA GLY A 164 4.34 -13.12 3.04
C GLY A 164 3.53 -12.00 3.70
N ARG A 165 2.21 -12.16 3.84
CA ARG A 165 1.30 -11.24 4.57
C ARG A 165 1.36 -9.78 4.07
N LYS A 166 1.19 -9.60 2.77
CA LYS A 166 1.13 -8.31 2.09
C LYS A 166 -0.25 -8.09 1.48
N SER A 167 -0.77 -6.88 1.49
CA SER A 167 -2.03 -6.53 0.85
C SER A 167 -1.95 -5.15 0.22
N LEU A 168 -2.39 -5.04 -1.04
CA LEU A 168 -2.52 -3.78 -1.76
C LEU A 168 -4.01 -3.42 -1.84
N ILE A 169 -4.35 -2.22 -1.40
CA ILE A 169 -5.68 -1.63 -1.50
C ILE A 169 -5.62 -0.59 -2.60
N LEU A 170 -6.35 -0.85 -3.68
CA LEU A 170 -6.47 0.07 -4.81
C LEU A 170 -7.72 0.92 -4.64
N VAL A 171 -7.56 2.24 -4.73
CA VAL A 171 -8.62 3.24 -4.57
C VAL A 171 -8.82 4.02 -5.85
#